data_AF-A0A927V006-F1
#
_entry.id   AF-A0A927V006-F1
#
_cell.length_a   1.000
_cell.length_b   1.000
_cell.length_c   1.000
_cell.angle_alpha   90.00
_cell.angle_beta   90.00
_cell.angle_gamma   90.00
#
_symmetry.space_group_name_H-M   'P 1'
#
loop_
_entity.id
_entity.type
_entity.pdbx_description
1 polymer ?
#
loop_
_entity_poly.entity_id
_entity_poly.type
_entity_poly.pdbx_seq_one_letter_code
_entity_poly.pdbx_strand_id
1 'polypeptide(L)'
;MAEIDFLQILAKVAELVYGKTSEEISAVDERLTNFLDNQYSNEIGIVSALRDKCVTMEDKLDGIEEGANKTIVDTILNENSNSAVANAAVTAALIQISALASNAVPRNAIGAAGGVAPLDDNNKVPAANLPSYVDDVLEFESKSKFPTNGESGKIYVDKSTNKTYRWSGTTYVEISSSLTLGETSSTAFPGDKGKSAYEHTNDVSSNPHETKFSQLKNIPTNLMGSFEFDETHCKIYLKDYKGNYILDVSGNKQYIPVPLVSPTKPDYPGMISLTSLANMLVDETAVINAINTGLGVE
;
A
#
# COMPACT_ATOMS: atom_id res chain seq x y z
N MET A 1 -129.91 42.40 -109.31
CA MET A 1 -128.47 42.47 -109.03
C MET A 1 -128.29 43.61 -108.04
N ALA A 2 -127.57 43.37 -106.93
CA ALA A 2 -127.29 44.32 -105.84
C ALA A 2 -128.53 44.74 -105.02
N GLU A 3 -128.48 44.98 -103.72
CA GLU A 3 -127.36 45.26 -102.81
C GLU A 3 -127.31 44.20 -101.71
N ILE A 4 -126.20 43.47 -101.59
CA ILE A 4 -125.80 43.02 -100.26
C ILE A 4 -125.52 44.32 -99.50
N ASP A 5 -126.32 44.58 -98.47
CA ASP A 5 -126.26 45.79 -97.66
C ASP A 5 -124.80 46.05 -97.27
N PHE A 6 -124.24 47.18 -97.72
CA PHE A 6 -122.84 47.56 -97.53
C PHE A 6 -122.43 47.50 -96.06
N LEU A 7 -123.41 47.69 -95.15
CA LEU A 7 -123.26 47.52 -93.71
C LEU A 7 -122.96 46.07 -93.28
N GLN A 8 -123.55 45.07 -93.91
CA GLN A 8 -123.29 43.65 -93.62
C GLN A 8 -121.88 43.24 -94.06
N ILE A 9 -121.40 43.75 -95.20
CA ILE A 9 -120.03 43.53 -95.67
C ILE A 9 -119.03 44.21 -94.73
N LEU A 10 -119.27 45.47 -94.35
CA LEU A 10 -118.44 46.20 -93.38
C LEU A 10 -118.37 45.48 -92.03
N ALA A 11 -119.48 44.98 -91.51
CA ALA A 11 -119.50 44.22 -90.27
C ALA A 11 -118.69 42.92 -90.37
N LYS A 12 -118.82 42.18 -91.47
CA LYS A 12 -118.06 40.94 -91.72
C LYS A 12 -116.56 41.20 -91.85
N VAL A 13 -116.17 42.29 -92.50
CA VAL A 13 -114.76 42.70 -92.64
C VAL A 13 -114.19 43.13 -91.28
N ALA A 14 -114.95 43.88 -90.47
CA ALA A 14 -114.53 44.24 -89.12
C ALA A 14 -114.36 42.99 -88.24
N GLU A 15 -115.32 42.05 -88.26
CA GLU A 15 -115.24 40.80 -87.52
C GLU A 15 -114.01 39.96 -87.94
N LEU A 16 -113.71 39.90 -89.25
CA LEU A 16 -112.56 39.15 -89.76
C LEU A 16 -111.22 39.82 -89.41
N VAL A 17 -111.14 41.16 -89.49
CA VAL A 17 -109.91 41.92 -89.22
C VAL A 17 -109.64 41.97 -87.72
N TYR A 18 -110.62 42.38 -86.91
CA TYR A 18 -110.48 42.44 -85.46
C TYR A 18 -110.36 41.04 -84.84
N GLY A 19 -111.07 40.04 -85.39
CA GLY A 19 -110.94 38.64 -85.00
C GLY A 19 -109.54 38.09 -85.25
N LYS A 20 -108.98 38.31 -86.44
CA LYS A 20 -107.58 37.92 -86.73
C LYS A 20 -106.58 38.61 -85.82
N THR A 21 -106.73 39.92 -85.56
CA THR A 21 -105.85 40.61 -84.60
C THR A 21 -106.00 40.08 -83.18
N SER A 22 -107.20 39.67 -82.77
CA SER A 22 -107.44 39.10 -81.44
C SER A 22 -106.82 37.70 -81.29
N GLU A 23 -106.90 36.86 -82.33
CA GLU A 23 -106.26 35.55 -82.37
C GLU A 23 -104.73 35.66 -82.34
N GLU A 24 -104.15 36.60 -83.11
CA GLU A 24 -102.72 36.87 -83.11
C GLU A 24 -102.23 37.38 -81.74
N ILE A 25 -102.99 38.29 -81.11
CA ILE A 25 -102.69 38.78 -79.75
C ILE A 25 -102.77 37.63 -78.74
N SER A 26 -103.81 36.80 -78.80
CA SER A 26 -103.96 35.65 -77.90
C SER A 26 -102.83 34.62 -78.08
N ALA A 27 -102.39 34.38 -79.31
CA ALA A 27 -101.27 33.48 -79.58
C ALA A 27 -99.92 34.07 -79.09
N VAL A 28 -99.74 35.39 -79.20
CA VAL A 28 -98.57 36.07 -78.62
C VAL A 28 -98.60 36.01 -77.10
N ASP A 29 -99.76 36.21 -76.47
CA ASP A 29 -99.95 36.11 -75.02
C ASP A 29 -99.59 34.71 -74.52
N GLU A 30 -100.14 33.67 -75.13
CA GLU A 30 -99.83 32.27 -74.79
C GLU A 30 -98.33 31.95 -74.96
N ARG A 31 -97.70 32.44 -76.04
CA ARG A 31 -96.26 32.29 -76.25
C ARG A 31 -95.43 33.02 -75.20
N LEU A 32 -95.88 34.21 -74.77
CA LEU A 32 -95.20 34.99 -73.73
C LEU A 32 -95.34 34.31 -72.37
N THR A 33 -96.52 33.84 -72.01
CA THR A 33 -96.77 33.06 -70.79
C THR A 33 -95.88 31.82 -70.75
N ASN A 34 -95.88 31.03 -71.82
CA ASN A 34 -95.05 29.82 -71.91
C ASN A 34 -93.54 30.13 -71.82
N PHE A 35 -93.09 31.24 -72.43
CA PHE A 35 -91.69 31.67 -72.31
C PHE A 35 -91.34 32.06 -70.88
N LEU A 36 -92.19 32.85 -70.22
CA LEU A 36 -91.98 33.29 -68.85
C LEU A 36 -92.01 32.11 -67.87
N ASP A 37 -92.97 31.19 -68.00
CA ASP A 37 -93.08 30.01 -67.14
C ASP A 37 -91.87 29.08 -67.29
N ASN A 38 -91.37 28.90 -68.52
CA ASN A 38 -90.17 28.12 -68.77
C ASN A 38 -88.93 28.77 -68.11
N GLN A 39 -88.75 30.09 -68.28
CA GLN A 39 -87.64 30.80 -67.66
C GLN A 39 -87.69 30.74 -66.12
N TYR A 40 -88.85 31.02 -65.52
CA TYR A 40 -89.05 30.92 -64.08
C TYR A 40 -88.78 29.50 -63.55
N SER A 41 -89.27 28.48 -64.25
CA SER A 41 -89.05 27.08 -63.86
C SER A 41 -87.57 26.68 -63.90
N ASN A 42 -86.83 27.14 -64.91
CA ASN A 42 -85.39 26.88 -65.02
C ASN A 42 -84.61 27.57 -63.89
N GLU A 43 -84.92 28.84 -63.59
CA GLU A 43 -84.28 29.60 -62.52
C GLU A 43 -84.54 28.95 -61.15
N ILE A 44 -85.79 28.56 -60.87
CA ILE A 44 -86.16 27.83 -59.65
C ILE A 44 -85.37 26.52 -59.53
N GLY A 45 -85.24 25.77 -60.62
CA GLY A 45 -84.46 24.53 -60.65
C GLY A 45 -82.98 24.75 -60.30
N ILE A 46 -82.35 25.78 -60.87
CA ILE A 46 -80.95 26.12 -60.58
C ILE A 46 -80.78 26.55 -59.11
N VAL A 47 -81.68 27.39 -58.59
CA VAL A 47 -81.64 27.87 -57.20
C VAL A 47 -81.80 26.72 -56.21
N SER A 48 -82.70 25.76 -56.50
CA SER A 48 -82.86 24.56 -55.69
C SER A 48 -81.57 23.74 -55.64
N ALA A 49 -80.95 23.48 -56.80
CA ALA A 49 -79.72 22.69 -56.86
C ALA A 49 -78.53 23.36 -56.14
N LEU A 50 -78.46 24.70 -56.17
CA LEU A 50 -77.45 25.46 -55.41
C LEU A 50 -77.70 25.38 -53.90
N ARG A 51 -78.96 25.48 -53.46
CA ARG A 51 -79.33 25.32 -52.05
C ARG A 51 -78.92 23.94 -51.54
N ASP A 52 -79.23 22.88 -52.26
CA ASP A 52 -78.89 21.50 -51.86
C ASP A 52 -77.38 21.29 -51.74
N LYS A 53 -76.60 21.88 -52.65
CA LYS A 53 -75.13 21.88 -52.56
C LYS A 53 -74.62 22.65 -51.35
N CYS A 54 -75.19 23.80 -51.03
CA CYS A 54 -74.82 24.58 -49.84
C CYS A 54 -75.12 23.81 -48.55
N VAL A 55 -76.32 23.22 -48.43
CA VAL A 55 -76.70 22.39 -47.28
C VAL A 55 -75.75 21.19 -47.15
N THR A 56 -75.43 20.52 -48.26
CA THR A 56 -74.46 19.41 -48.26
C THR A 56 -73.06 19.86 -47.79
N MET A 57 -72.64 21.07 -48.15
CA MET A 57 -71.37 21.64 -47.68
C MET A 57 -71.44 22.01 -46.20
N GLU A 58 -72.55 22.56 -45.74
CA GLU A 58 -72.80 22.88 -44.33
C GLU A 58 -72.73 21.60 -43.47
N ASP A 59 -73.43 20.53 -43.86
CA ASP A 59 -73.38 19.23 -43.19
C ASP A 59 -71.97 18.62 -43.17
N LYS A 60 -71.19 18.83 -44.24
CA LYS A 60 -69.79 18.36 -44.30
C LYS A 60 -68.85 19.20 -43.44
N LEU A 61 -69.18 20.46 -43.18
CA LEU A 61 -68.41 21.36 -42.33
C LEU A 61 -68.82 21.23 -40.87
N ASP A 62 -70.07 20.83 -40.60
CA ASP A 62 -70.57 20.56 -39.26
C ASP A 62 -69.74 19.45 -38.60
N GLY A 63 -69.33 19.67 -37.35
CA GLY A 63 -68.47 18.73 -36.62
C GLY A 63 -66.99 18.68 -37.04
N ILE A 64 -66.54 19.39 -38.09
CA ILE A 64 -65.09 19.51 -38.36
C ILE A 64 -64.37 20.20 -37.19
N GLU A 65 -65.02 21.13 -36.47
CA GLU A 65 -64.44 21.72 -35.25
C GLU A 65 -64.34 20.72 -34.09
N GLU A 66 -65.27 19.77 -33.98
CA GLU A 66 -65.28 18.77 -32.89
C GLU A 66 -64.40 17.55 -33.19
N GLY A 67 -64.25 17.17 -34.46
CA GLY A 67 -63.49 16.00 -34.92
C GLY A 67 -62.10 16.31 -35.48
N ALA A 68 -61.77 17.57 -35.78
CA ALA A 68 -60.39 17.94 -36.02
C ALA A 68 -59.60 17.66 -34.75
N ASN A 69 -58.52 16.89 -34.86
CA ASN A 69 -57.44 16.97 -33.90
C ASN A 69 -56.93 18.41 -33.94
N LYS A 70 -57.57 19.28 -33.16
CA LYS A 70 -56.98 20.53 -32.75
C LYS A 70 -55.70 20.07 -32.09
N THR A 71 -54.58 20.19 -32.79
CA THR A 71 -53.26 20.15 -32.16
C THR A 71 -53.24 21.39 -31.28
N ILE A 72 -53.97 21.32 -30.17
CA ILE A 72 -53.83 22.25 -29.07
C ILE A 72 -52.44 21.92 -28.58
N VAL A 73 -51.47 22.69 -29.06
CA VAL A 73 -50.23 22.86 -28.32
C VAL A 73 -50.70 23.46 -27.01
N ASP A 74 -50.81 22.64 -25.97
CA ASP A 74 -51.22 23.12 -24.67
C ASP A 74 -50.34 24.30 -24.32
N THR A 75 -50.97 25.45 -24.08
CA THR A 75 -50.26 26.69 -23.77
C THR A 75 -49.54 26.58 -22.43
N ILE A 76 -49.87 25.55 -21.63
CA ILE A 76 -49.32 25.28 -20.30
C ILE A 76 -49.00 23.79 -20.21
N LEU A 77 -47.76 23.47 -19.82
CA LEU A 77 -47.33 22.11 -19.51
C LEU A 77 -48.16 21.55 -18.34
N ASN A 78 -48.99 20.54 -18.60
CA ASN A 78 -49.82 19.86 -17.59
C ASN A 78 -49.54 18.36 -17.62
N GLU A 79 -49.28 17.77 -16.45
CA GLU A 79 -49.01 16.35 -16.24
C GLU A 79 -50.18 15.43 -16.65
N ASN A 80 -51.38 15.99 -16.82
CA ASN A 80 -52.59 15.30 -17.25
C ASN A 80 -52.97 15.57 -18.72
N SER A 81 -52.07 16.10 -19.55
CA SER A 81 -52.36 16.33 -20.96
C SER A 81 -52.41 15.02 -21.76
N ASN A 82 -53.46 14.86 -22.56
CA ASN A 82 -53.65 13.73 -23.48
C ASN A 82 -53.13 14.02 -24.92
N SER A 83 -52.34 15.07 -25.12
CA SER A 83 -51.83 15.46 -26.45
C SER A 83 -50.64 14.60 -26.91
N ALA A 84 -50.78 13.94 -28.06
CA ALA A 84 -49.81 12.95 -28.56
C ALA A 84 -48.42 13.51 -28.92
N VAL A 85 -48.30 14.82 -29.21
CA VAL A 85 -47.06 15.43 -29.73
C VAL A 85 -46.21 16.09 -28.62
N ALA A 86 -46.83 16.65 -27.59
CA ALA A 86 -46.11 17.24 -26.46
C ALA A 86 -45.52 16.17 -25.53
N ASN A 87 -46.18 15.02 -25.40
CA ASN A 87 -45.83 14.01 -24.41
C ASN A 87 -44.58 13.20 -24.77
N ALA A 88 -44.28 12.95 -26.05
CA ALA A 88 -43.15 12.11 -26.41
C ALA A 88 -41.77 12.74 -26.07
N ALA A 89 -41.58 14.02 -26.41
CA ALA A 89 -40.32 14.72 -26.14
C ALA A 89 -40.11 15.01 -24.65
N VAL A 90 -41.18 15.41 -23.94
CA VAL A 90 -41.14 15.65 -22.49
C VAL A 90 -40.92 14.34 -21.74
N THR A 91 -41.59 13.26 -22.12
CA THR A 91 -41.36 11.92 -21.54
C THR A 91 -39.93 11.45 -21.75
N ALA A 92 -39.37 11.63 -22.95
CA ALA A 92 -37.98 11.29 -23.23
C ALA A 92 -37.01 12.08 -22.33
N ALA A 93 -37.25 13.38 -22.14
CA ALA A 93 -36.45 14.22 -21.25
C ALA A 93 -36.58 13.80 -19.77
N LEU A 94 -37.79 13.50 -19.30
CA LEU A 94 -38.06 13.02 -17.94
C LEU A 94 -37.37 11.68 -17.66
N ILE A 95 -37.40 10.75 -18.62
CA ILE A 95 -36.68 9.48 -18.52
C ILE A 95 -35.18 9.73 -18.35
N GLN A 96 -34.57 10.61 -19.14
CA GLN A 96 -33.15 10.95 -19.02
C GLN A 96 -32.81 11.59 -17.66
N ILE A 97 -33.65 12.51 -17.18
CA ILE A 97 -33.47 13.13 -15.86
C ILE A 97 -33.57 12.07 -14.76
N SER A 98 -34.53 11.14 -14.84
CA SER A 98 -34.69 10.07 -13.85
C SER A 98 -33.48 9.12 -13.82
N ALA A 99 -32.90 8.82 -14.98
CA ALA A 99 -31.72 7.97 -15.10
C ALA A 99 -30.47 8.66 -14.53
N LEU A 100 -30.30 9.97 -14.78
CA LEU A 100 -29.21 10.76 -14.18
C LEU A 100 -29.38 10.87 -12.66
N ALA A 101 -30.59 11.12 -12.18
CA ALA A 101 -30.88 11.23 -10.75
C ALA A 101 -30.66 9.90 -10.00
N SER A 102 -31.00 8.77 -10.63
CA SER A 102 -30.80 7.43 -10.03
C SER A 102 -29.33 7.06 -9.88
N ASN A 103 -28.44 7.61 -10.72
CA ASN A 103 -26.99 7.38 -10.64
C ASN A 103 -26.27 8.45 -9.79
N ALA A 104 -26.95 9.51 -9.39
CA ALA A 104 -26.34 10.60 -8.63
C ALA A 104 -26.20 10.21 -7.15
N VAL A 105 -25.09 10.65 -6.53
CA VAL A 105 -24.96 10.59 -5.08
C VAL A 105 -25.88 11.65 -4.47
N PRO A 106 -26.82 11.29 -3.57
CA PRO A 106 -27.67 12.27 -2.91
C PRO A 106 -26.84 13.27 -2.11
N ARG A 107 -27.10 14.56 -2.27
CA ARG A 107 -26.30 15.61 -1.62
C ARG A 107 -26.30 15.50 -0.10
N ASN A 108 -27.41 15.02 0.48
CA ASN A 108 -27.56 14.78 1.90
C ASN A 108 -26.84 13.51 2.40
N ALA A 109 -26.37 12.64 1.51
CA ALA A 109 -25.56 11.48 1.87
C ALA A 109 -24.06 11.82 1.95
N ILE A 110 -23.62 12.94 1.39
CA ILE A 110 -22.21 13.35 1.41
C ILE A 110 -21.87 13.88 2.81
N GLY A 111 -20.94 13.21 3.49
CA GLY A 111 -20.53 13.54 4.86
C GLY A 111 -21.50 13.11 5.95
N ALA A 112 -22.60 12.43 5.60
CA ALA A 112 -23.57 11.89 6.57
C ALA A 112 -23.15 10.49 7.08
N ALA A 113 -23.62 10.13 8.27
CA ALA A 113 -23.44 8.79 8.81
C ALA A 113 -24.06 7.73 7.89
N GLY A 114 -23.30 6.69 7.53
CA GLY A 114 -23.72 5.65 6.58
C GLY A 114 -23.76 6.10 5.11
N GLY A 115 -23.27 7.30 4.81
CA GLY A 115 -23.23 7.88 3.47
C GLY A 115 -21.85 7.79 2.79
N VAL A 116 -21.54 8.80 1.98
CA VAL A 116 -20.31 8.88 1.17
C VAL A 116 -19.36 9.91 1.78
N ALA A 117 -18.07 9.58 1.86
CA ALA A 117 -17.05 10.51 2.36
C ALA A 117 -16.85 11.68 1.37
N PRO A 118 -16.78 12.95 1.85
CA PRO A 118 -16.45 14.09 1.00
C PRO A 118 -14.96 14.07 0.60
N LEU A 119 -14.62 14.79 -0.47
CA LEU A 119 -13.25 15.10 -0.84
C LEU A 119 -12.91 16.57 -0.52
N ASP A 120 -11.66 16.83 -0.16
CA ASP A 120 -11.09 18.17 -0.01
C ASP A 120 -10.64 18.77 -1.36
N ASP A 121 -10.11 20.00 -1.33
CA ASP A 121 -9.60 20.72 -2.51
C ASP A 121 -8.42 20.00 -3.21
N ASN A 122 -7.82 19.00 -2.57
CA ASN A 122 -6.74 18.17 -3.09
C ASN A 122 -7.23 16.79 -3.56
N ASN A 123 -8.55 16.59 -3.69
CA ASN A 123 -9.19 15.33 -4.06
C ASN A 123 -8.93 14.18 -3.07
N LYS A 124 -8.75 14.47 -1.77
CA LYS A 124 -8.53 13.48 -0.71
C LYS A 124 -9.68 13.47 0.29
N VAL A 125 -9.87 12.34 0.97
CA VAL A 125 -10.81 12.29 2.11
C VAL A 125 -10.21 13.11 3.27
N PRO A 126 -10.93 14.12 3.81
CA PRO A 126 -10.44 14.91 4.94
C PRO A 126 -10.17 14.05 6.17
N ALA A 127 -9.14 14.37 6.95
CA ALA A 127 -8.79 13.63 8.17
C ALA A 127 -9.93 13.61 9.21
N ALA A 128 -10.80 14.63 9.24
CA ALA A 128 -11.97 14.68 10.10
C ALA A 128 -13.00 13.56 9.80
N ASN A 129 -12.98 12.99 8.60
CA ASN A 129 -13.82 11.88 8.18
C ASN A 129 -13.11 10.52 8.33
N LEU A 130 -11.86 10.50 8.81
CA LEU A 130 -11.09 9.30 9.07
C LEU A 130 -11.07 9.02 10.58
N PRO A 131 -11.12 7.74 10.98
CA PRO A 131 -10.85 7.37 12.37
C PRO A 131 -9.45 7.80 12.80
N SER A 132 -9.27 8.12 14.09
CA SER A 132 -7.99 8.66 14.62
C SER A 132 -6.79 7.71 14.47
N TYR A 133 -7.04 6.41 14.31
CA TYR A 133 -6.06 5.35 14.07
C TYR A 133 -5.60 5.23 12.59
N VAL A 134 -6.00 6.16 11.72
CA VAL A 134 -5.49 6.24 10.34
C VAL A 134 -4.41 7.34 10.23
N ASP A 135 -4.19 8.09 11.31
CA ASP A 135 -3.18 9.13 11.47
C ASP A 135 -2.24 8.75 12.63
N ASP A 136 -1.58 7.60 12.46
CA ASP A 136 -0.85 6.92 13.54
C ASP A 136 0.52 7.49 13.82
N VAL A 137 1.07 8.35 12.96
CA VAL A 137 2.43 8.88 13.13
C VAL A 137 2.39 10.41 13.05
N LEU A 138 2.55 11.05 14.20
CA LEU A 138 2.63 12.49 14.33
C LEU A 138 4.09 12.92 14.54
N GLU A 139 4.61 13.74 13.65
CA GLU A 139 5.97 14.28 13.75
C GLU A 139 5.96 15.70 14.29
N PHE A 140 6.80 15.98 15.28
CA PHE A 140 6.98 17.31 15.85
C PHE A 140 8.47 17.68 15.89
N GLU A 141 8.74 18.99 15.85
CA GLU A 141 10.10 19.51 15.90
C GLU A 141 10.86 19.08 17.16
N SER A 142 10.18 18.89 18.30
CA SER A 142 10.76 18.28 19.51
C SER A 142 9.67 17.72 20.43
N LYS A 143 10.04 16.87 21.40
CA LYS A 143 9.13 16.37 22.44
C LYS A 143 8.41 17.47 23.21
N SER A 144 9.03 18.65 23.35
CA SER A 144 8.41 19.82 24.02
C SER A 144 7.20 20.39 23.28
N LYS A 145 7.07 20.06 21.99
CA LYS A 145 5.95 20.46 21.12
C LYS A 145 4.85 19.42 21.02
N PHE A 146 5.00 18.28 21.69
CA PHE A 146 3.91 17.30 21.75
C PHE A 146 2.70 17.91 22.46
N PRO A 147 1.47 17.50 22.10
CA PRO A 147 0.28 17.84 22.86
C PRO A 147 0.46 17.54 24.36
N THR A 148 -0.16 18.33 25.24
CA THR A 148 -0.08 18.06 26.69
C THR A 148 -0.60 16.67 27.05
N ASN A 149 -1.68 16.25 26.39
CA ASN A 149 -2.21 14.90 26.47
C ASN A 149 -2.15 14.26 25.08
N GLY A 150 -1.47 13.12 24.98
CA GLY A 150 -1.49 12.32 23.77
C GLY A 150 -2.78 11.55 23.60
N GLU A 151 -2.96 10.96 22.42
CA GLU A 151 -4.04 10.05 22.10
C GLU A 151 -3.53 8.61 22.12
N SER A 152 -4.33 7.70 22.68
CA SER A 152 -4.02 6.27 22.65
C SER A 152 -4.01 5.76 21.21
N GLY A 153 -3.02 4.94 20.87
CA GLY A 153 -2.87 4.38 19.52
C GLY A 153 -2.02 5.22 18.56
N LYS A 154 -1.68 6.47 18.91
CA LYS A 154 -0.77 7.30 18.11
C LYS A 154 0.70 7.13 18.51
N ILE A 155 1.56 7.19 17.50
CA ILE A 155 3.01 7.27 17.57
C ILE A 155 3.43 8.73 17.39
N TYR A 156 4.29 9.19 18.27
CA TYR A 156 4.81 10.56 18.27
C TYR A 156 6.31 10.52 17.99
N VAL A 157 6.76 11.25 16.98
CA VAL A 157 8.16 11.33 16.58
C VAL A 157 8.73 12.68 16.96
N ASP A 158 9.81 12.67 17.72
CA ASP A 158 10.62 13.85 17.99
C ASP A 158 11.72 13.96 16.93
N LYS A 159 11.58 14.90 15.99
CA LYS A 159 12.52 15.11 14.89
C LYS A 159 13.90 15.59 15.35
N SER A 160 13.98 16.28 16.50
CA SER A 160 15.27 16.76 17.03
C SER A 160 16.14 15.62 17.56
N THR A 161 15.52 14.56 18.08
CA THR A 161 16.24 13.41 18.67
C THR A 161 16.08 12.11 17.88
N ASN A 162 15.24 12.10 16.84
CA ASN A 162 14.79 10.92 16.08
C ASN A 162 14.22 9.81 16.98
N LYS A 163 13.63 10.19 18.12
CA LYS A 163 13.03 9.26 19.08
C LYS A 163 11.53 9.10 18.84
N THR A 164 11.06 7.87 19.01
CA THR A 164 9.64 7.52 18.88
C THR A 164 9.02 7.28 20.25
N TYR A 165 7.81 7.80 20.45
CA TYR A 165 7.06 7.71 21.69
C TYR A 165 5.64 7.23 21.44
N ARG A 166 5.03 6.59 22.45
CA ARG A 166 3.60 6.30 22.52
C ARG A 166 2.99 6.98 23.75
N TRP A 167 1.71 7.31 23.69
CA TRP A 167 0.97 7.77 24.86
C TRP A 167 0.56 6.59 25.74
N SER A 168 0.91 6.61 27.03
CA SER A 168 0.57 5.54 28.00
C SER A 168 -0.82 5.71 28.65
N GLY A 169 -1.51 6.81 28.37
CA GLY A 169 -2.71 7.26 29.09
C GLY A 169 -2.42 8.43 30.04
N THR A 170 -1.18 8.54 30.53
CA THR A 170 -0.77 9.64 31.44
C THR A 170 0.51 10.35 31.02
N THR A 171 1.40 9.67 30.29
CA THR A 171 2.70 10.21 29.89
C THR A 171 3.16 9.66 28.54
N TYR A 172 4.08 10.37 27.89
CA TYR A 172 4.77 9.85 26.71
C TYR A 172 5.88 8.88 27.11
N VAL A 173 5.79 7.64 26.62
CA VAL A 173 6.76 6.57 26.85
C VAL A 173 7.53 6.33 25.55
N GLU A 174 8.87 6.38 25.62
CA GLU A 174 9.74 6.09 24.48
C GLU A 174 9.60 4.61 24.08
N ILE A 175 9.38 4.33 22.80
CA ILE A 175 9.17 2.96 22.29
C ILE A 175 10.50 2.24 22.14
N SER A 176 11.56 2.97 21.78
CA SER A 176 12.91 2.47 21.57
C SER A 176 13.89 3.11 22.56
N SER A 177 13.61 3.02 23.87
CA SER A 177 14.58 3.50 24.88
C SER A 177 15.91 2.78 24.65
N SER A 178 16.92 3.53 24.21
CA SER A 178 18.19 2.99 23.73
C SER A 178 18.91 2.14 24.80
N LEU A 179 19.69 1.17 24.34
CA LEU A 179 20.52 0.28 25.14
C LEU A 179 21.34 1.08 26.16
N THR A 180 21.10 0.88 27.45
CA THR A 180 21.84 1.57 28.52
C THR A 180 23.17 0.86 28.77
N LEU A 181 24.29 1.58 28.68
CA LEU A 181 25.61 1.05 29.00
C LEU A 181 25.86 1.09 30.52
N GLY A 182 26.40 0.02 31.10
CA GLY A 182 26.66 -0.09 32.55
C GLY A 182 27.20 -1.45 32.97
N GLU A 183 27.45 -1.63 34.26
CA GLU A 183 28.06 -2.84 34.84
C GLU A 183 27.05 -3.71 35.63
N THR A 184 25.75 -3.44 35.50
CA THR A 184 24.67 -4.20 36.16
C THR A 184 24.09 -5.25 35.22
N SER A 185 23.34 -6.23 35.76
CA SER A 185 22.68 -7.28 34.96
C SER A 185 21.61 -6.75 33.98
N SER A 186 21.14 -5.51 34.17
CA SER A 186 20.13 -4.86 33.33
C SER A 186 20.71 -3.90 32.28
N THR A 187 22.03 -3.80 32.17
CA THR A 187 22.73 -2.87 31.28
C THR A 187 23.72 -3.61 30.39
N ALA A 188 23.95 -3.11 29.17
CA ALA A 188 25.00 -3.65 28.32
C ALA A 188 26.38 -3.20 28.79
N PHE A 189 27.37 -4.09 28.81
CA PHE A 189 28.72 -3.72 29.25
C PHE A 189 29.36 -2.71 28.28
N PRO A 190 30.01 -1.63 28.78
CA PRO A 190 30.70 -0.68 27.91
C PRO A 190 31.76 -1.36 27.04
N GLY A 191 31.67 -1.18 25.72
CA GLY A 191 32.54 -1.88 24.76
C GLY A 191 34.02 -1.51 24.87
N ASP A 192 34.32 -0.28 25.27
CA ASP A 192 35.67 0.20 25.57
C ASP A 192 36.29 -0.54 26.77
N LYS A 193 35.54 -0.66 27.87
CA LYS A 193 35.97 -1.45 29.04
C LYS A 193 36.13 -2.93 28.69
N GLY A 194 35.23 -3.46 27.87
CA GLY A 194 35.29 -4.85 27.38
C GLY A 194 36.54 -5.10 26.57
N LYS A 195 36.88 -4.16 25.68
CA LYS A 195 38.13 -4.20 24.90
C LYS A 195 39.35 -4.12 25.81
N SER A 196 39.39 -3.21 26.78
CA SER A 196 40.52 -3.11 27.71
C SER A 196 40.70 -4.37 28.56
N ALA A 197 39.61 -4.98 29.05
CA ALA A 197 39.68 -6.25 29.78
C ALA A 197 40.19 -7.41 28.90
N TYR A 198 39.72 -7.50 27.65
CA TYR A 198 40.19 -8.49 26.69
C TYR A 198 41.67 -8.31 26.32
N GLU A 199 42.11 -7.07 26.14
CA GLU A 199 43.52 -6.76 25.90
C GLU A 199 44.38 -7.09 27.12
N HIS A 200 43.88 -6.82 28.34
CA HIS A 200 44.55 -7.14 29.61
C HIS A 200 44.72 -8.65 29.82
N THR A 201 43.74 -9.48 29.42
CA THR A 201 43.88 -10.95 29.49
C THR A 201 44.87 -11.52 28.48
N ASN A 202 45.15 -10.78 27.41
CA ASN A 202 46.01 -11.23 26.31
C ASN A 202 47.44 -10.66 26.43
N ASP A 203 47.71 -9.80 27.40
CA ASP A 203 49.07 -9.33 27.69
C ASP A 203 49.88 -10.45 28.38
N VAL A 204 50.56 -11.25 27.56
CA VAL A 204 51.50 -12.29 28.00
C VAL A 204 52.92 -11.76 28.27
N SER A 205 53.15 -10.46 28.04
CA SER A 205 54.48 -9.84 28.14
C SER A 205 54.80 -9.31 29.54
N SER A 206 53.81 -9.26 30.43
CA SER A 206 53.94 -8.72 31.79
C SER A 206 53.27 -9.62 32.84
N ASN A 207 53.33 -9.21 34.11
CA ASN A 207 52.48 -9.74 35.18
C ASN A 207 51.31 -8.76 35.39
N PRO A 208 50.26 -8.81 34.55
CA PRO A 208 49.23 -7.77 34.46
C PRO A 208 48.35 -7.66 35.71
N HIS A 209 48.37 -8.68 36.57
CA HIS A 209 47.69 -8.69 37.86
C HIS A 209 48.63 -8.44 39.06
N GLU A 210 49.90 -8.10 38.78
CA GLU A 210 50.96 -7.88 39.78
C GLU A 210 51.06 -8.99 40.85
N THR A 211 50.71 -10.22 40.46
CA THR A 211 50.68 -11.36 41.37
C THR A 211 52.09 -11.67 41.88
N LYS A 212 52.26 -11.71 43.21
CA LYS A 212 53.50 -12.12 43.86
C LYS A 212 53.45 -13.61 44.15
N PHE A 213 54.62 -14.24 44.17
CA PHE A 213 54.75 -15.65 44.52
C PHE A 213 54.06 -15.99 45.85
N SER A 214 54.11 -15.09 46.83
CA SER A 214 53.46 -15.24 48.14
C SER A 214 51.93 -15.31 48.10
N GLN A 215 51.28 -14.95 46.99
CA GLN A 215 49.81 -14.92 46.83
C GLN A 215 49.24 -16.21 46.23
N LEU A 216 50.08 -17.15 45.80
CA LEU A 216 49.67 -18.45 45.31
C LEU A 216 49.19 -19.31 46.49
N LYS A 217 47.88 -19.50 46.62
CA LYS A 217 47.31 -20.47 47.56
C LYS A 217 47.44 -21.85 46.94
N ASN A 218 48.07 -22.79 47.64
CA ASN A 218 48.43 -24.16 47.18
C ASN A 218 49.76 -24.27 46.43
N ILE A 219 50.78 -23.48 46.80
CA ILE A 219 52.16 -23.79 46.41
C ILE A 219 52.52 -25.16 47.01
N PRO A 220 52.95 -26.15 46.21
CA PRO A 220 53.52 -27.39 46.74
C PRO A 220 54.66 -27.05 47.68
N THR A 221 54.60 -27.48 48.94
CA THR A 221 55.60 -27.17 49.99
C THR A 221 56.93 -27.90 49.78
N ASN A 222 57.07 -28.72 48.74
CA ASN A 222 58.26 -29.52 48.50
C ASN A 222 59.11 -28.91 47.38
N LEU A 223 60.29 -28.45 47.81
CA LEU A 223 61.40 -27.89 47.06
C LEU A 223 61.82 -28.81 45.89
N MET A 224 61.87 -28.29 44.66
CA MET A 224 62.64 -28.93 43.59
C MET A 224 64.12 -28.71 43.86
N GLY A 225 64.79 -29.73 44.41
CA GLY A 225 66.25 -29.73 44.51
C GLY A 225 66.85 -29.79 43.10
N SER A 226 67.62 -28.78 42.72
CA SER A 226 68.50 -28.85 41.56
C SER A 226 69.80 -29.54 41.98
N PHE A 227 70.18 -30.61 41.28
CA PHE A 227 71.46 -31.29 41.45
C PHE A 227 72.43 -30.74 40.40
N GLU A 228 73.59 -30.24 40.82
CA GLU A 228 74.65 -29.81 39.93
C GLU A 228 75.89 -30.68 40.21
N PHE A 229 76.44 -31.29 39.16
CA PHE A 229 77.60 -32.18 39.24
C PHE A 229 78.82 -31.45 38.67
N ASP A 230 79.85 -31.27 39.49
CA ASP A 230 81.22 -30.88 39.08
C ASP A 230 82.01 -32.19 38.90
N GLU A 231 82.92 -32.23 37.92
CA GLU A 231 83.78 -33.36 37.57
C GLU A 231 84.57 -33.99 38.74
N THR A 232 84.61 -33.36 39.92
CA THR A 232 85.34 -33.87 41.08
C THR A 232 84.56 -33.98 42.40
N HIS A 233 83.40 -33.34 42.59
CA HIS A 233 82.66 -33.42 43.86
C HIS A 233 81.14 -33.19 43.71
N CYS A 234 80.31 -34.01 44.37
CA CYS A 234 78.86 -33.76 44.50
C CYS A 234 78.62 -32.78 45.66
N LYS A 235 78.18 -31.57 45.35
CA LYS A 235 77.75 -30.60 46.36
C LYS A 235 76.23 -30.52 46.35
N ILE A 236 75.61 -30.93 47.46
CA ILE A 236 74.17 -30.77 47.64
C ILE A 236 73.95 -29.43 48.33
N TYR A 237 73.28 -28.51 47.64
CA TYR A 237 72.87 -27.24 48.21
C TYR A 237 71.36 -27.10 48.14
N LEU A 238 70.78 -26.62 49.22
CA LEU A 238 69.42 -26.07 49.20
C LEU A 238 69.56 -24.56 49.12
N LYS A 239 68.91 -23.96 48.11
CA LYS A 239 68.77 -22.51 47.99
C LYS A 239 67.36 -22.10 48.40
N ASP A 240 67.24 -20.95 49.05
CA ASP A 240 65.93 -20.33 49.26
C ASP A 240 65.43 -19.73 47.94
N TYR A 241 64.18 -19.26 47.95
CA TYR A 241 63.55 -18.61 46.80
C TYR A 241 64.18 -17.25 46.42
N LYS A 242 65.17 -16.76 47.18
CA LYS A 242 65.97 -15.56 46.91
C LYS A 242 67.40 -15.89 46.45
N GLY A 243 67.73 -17.17 46.27
CA GLY A 243 69.04 -17.63 45.83
C GLY A 243 70.09 -17.75 46.94
N ASN A 244 69.73 -17.56 48.21
CA ASN A 244 70.65 -17.72 49.33
C ASN A 244 70.82 -19.20 49.68
N TYR A 245 72.04 -19.61 50.00
CA TYR A 245 72.32 -20.96 50.49
C TYR A 245 71.76 -21.12 51.91
N ILE A 246 70.81 -22.03 52.10
CA ILE A 246 70.17 -22.27 53.42
C ILE A 246 70.75 -23.50 54.13
N LEU A 247 71.43 -24.39 53.42
CA LEU A 247 72.13 -25.54 54.00
C LEU A 247 73.38 -25.85 53.17
N ASP A 248 74.55 -25.82 53.83
CA ASP A 248 75.81 -26.31 53.28
C ASP A 248 76.17 -27.63 53.95
N VAL A 249 75.96 -28.75 53.25
CA VAL A 249 76.35 -30.08 53.72
C VAL A 249 77.81 -30.44 53.38
N SER A 250 78.59 -29.52 52.79
CA SER A 250 80.00 -29.76 52.45
C SER A 250 80.91 -29.97 53.68
N GLY A 251 80.46 -29.56 54.88
CA GLY A 251 81.21 -29.69 56.13
C GLY A 251 81.09 -31.04 56.85
N ASN A 252 80.06 -31.84 56.56
CA ASN A 252 79.84 -33.13 57.21
C ASN A 252 79.90 -34.25 56.17
N LYS A 253 81.02 -34.99 56.15
CA LYS A 253 81.28 -36.15 55.29
C LYS A 253 80.38 -37.36 55.59
N GLN A 254 79.05 -37.18 55.57
CA GLN A 254 78.10 -38.29 55.67
C GLN A 254 77.76 -38.77 54.25
N TYR A 255 78.42 -39.85 53.83
CA TYR A 255 78.13 -40.53 52.57
C TYR A 255 76.82 -41.32 52.69
N ILE A 256 75.81 -40.94 51.91
CA ILE A 256 74.60 -41.75 51.69
C ILE A 256 74.85 -42.59 50.44
N PRO A 257 74.95 -43.92 50.52
CA PRO A 257 75.12 -44.76 49.34
C PRO A 257 73.80 -44.78 48.53
N VAL A 258 73.83 -44.24 47.31
CA VAL A 258 72.73 -44.39 46.35
C VAL A 258 73.06 -45.59 45.45
N PRO A 259 72.28 -46.68 45.47
CA PRO A 259 72.51 -47.82 44.60
C PRO A 259 72.07 -47.47 43.17
N LEU A 260 73.04 -47.15 42.31
CA LEU A 260 72.82 -47.06 40.86
C LEU A 260 72.75 -48.47 40.28
N VAL A 261 71.55 -49.04 40.23
CA VAL A 261 71.23 -50.12 39.30
C VAL A 261 71.03 -49.50 37.92
N SER A 262 72.08 -49.50 37.10
CA SER A 262 71.98 -49.14 35.68
C SER A 262 71.23 -50.23 34.91
N PRO A 263 70.22 -49.90 34.09
CA PRO A 263 69.71 -50.80 33.07
C PRO A 263 70.73 -50.90 31.92
N THR A 264 71.19 -52.13 31.63
CA THR A 264 71.48 -52.73 30.30
C THR A 264 71.70 -51.74 29.14
N LYS A 265 72.84 -51.66 28.44
CA LYS A 265 73.52 -52.67 27.57
C LYS A 265 74.64 -51.91 26.75
N PRO A 266 75.41 -52.53 25.81
CA PRO A 266 76.74 -53.11 25.99
C PRO A 266 77.86 -52.48 25.09
N ASP A 267 79.06 -53.05 25.23
CA ASP A 267 80.18 -53.10 24.27
C ASP A 267 81.07 -51.86 24.08
N TYR A 268 82.16 -51.78 24.85
CA TYR A 268 83.49 -51.53 24.28
C TYR A 268 84.56 -52.42 24.96
N PRO A 269 85.33 -53.21 24.19
CA PRO A 269 86.37 -54.10 24.70
C PRO A 269 87.62 -53.27 25.04
N GLY A 270 88.12 -53.37 26.27
CA GLY A 270 89.35 -52.67 26.65
C GLY A 270 89.59 -52.41 28.13
N MET A 271 88.64 -52.74 29.02
CA MET A 271 88.86 -52.58 30.46
C MET A 271 89.48 -53.85 31.06
N ILE A 272 90.77 -53.76 31.36
CA ILE A 272 91.52 -54.72 32.17
C ILE A 272 90.85 -54.83 33.55
N SER A 273 90.57 -56.05 34.02
CA SER A 273 89.92 -56.25 35.32
C SER A 273 90.76 -55.64 36.46
N LEU A 274 90.13 -55.14 37.54
CA LEU A 274 90.85 -54.62 38.71
C LEU A 274 91.87 -55.63 39.27
N THR A 275 91.60 -56.93 39.12
CA THR A 275 92.49 -58.03 39.52
C THR A 275 93.73 -58.11 38.63
N SER A 276 93.60 -57.78 37.34
CA SER A 276 94.71 -57.70 36.39
C SER A 276 95.50 -56.39 36.54
N LEU A 277 94.85 -55.30 36.97
CA LEU A 277 95.50 -54.02 37.32
C LEU A 277 96.36 -54.14 38.60
N ALA A 278 95.94 -54.97 39.56
CA ALA A 278 96.70 -55.25 40.78
C ALA A 278 97.99 -56.08 40.52
N ASN A 279 98.02 -56.91 39.48
CA ASN A 279 99.17 -57.76 39.14
C ASN A 279 100.24 -57.05 38.26
N MET A 280 99.94 -55.88 37.68
CA MET A 280 100.88 -55.08 36.87
C MET A 280 101.79 -54.14 37.69
N LEU A 281 101.58 -54.02 39.00
CA LEU A 281 102.31 -53.10 39.88
C LEU A 281 103.53 -53.73 40.58
N VAL A 282 104.06 -54.87 40.08
CA VAL A 282 105.15 -55.61 40.77
C VAL A 282 106.36 -55.97 39.88
N ASP A 283 106.38 -55.63 38.58
CA ASP A 283 107.55 -55.82 37.72
C ASP A 283 107.68 -54.68 36.70
N GLU A 284 108.73 -53.86 36.86
CA GLU A 284 109.05 -52.70 36.04
C GLU A 284 109.28 -53.07 34.56
N THR A 285 109.66 -54.33 34.28
CA THR A 285 109.90 -54.84 32.91
C THR A 285 108.61 -55.02 32.11
N ALA A 286 107.48 -55.30 32.77
CA ALA A 286 106.18 -55.49 32.11
C ALA A 286 105.52 -54.15 31.70
N VAL A 287 105.81 -53.09 32.45
CA VAL A 287 105.32 -51.73 32.19
C VAL A 287 106.02 -51.12 30.97
N ILE A 288 107.33 -51.35 30.81
CA ILE A 288 108.12 -50.83 29.67
C ILE A 288 107.70 -51.49 28.34
N ASN A 289 107.43 -52.80 28.33
CA ASN A 289 106.99 -53.49 27.10
C ASN A 289 105.58 -53.09 26.64
N ALA A 290 104.66 -52.80 27.57
CA ALA A 290 103.30 -52.34 27.26
C ALA A 290 103.26 -50.90 26.72
N ILE A 291 104.17 -50.04 27.18
CA ILE A 291 104.34 -48.67 26.63
C ILE A 291 104.86 -48.74 25.18
N ASN A 292 105.84 -49.62 24.91
CA ASN A 292 106.45 -49.74 23.58
C ASN A 292 105.52 -50.37 22.51
N THR A 293 104.58 -51.24 22.89
CA THR A 293 103.59 -51.81 21.95
C THR A 293 102.36 -50.94 21.74
N GLY A 294 102.05 -50.01 22.65
CA GLY A 294 100.88 -49.14 22.59
C GLY A 294 101.08 -47.82 21.84
N LEU A 295 102.32 -47.34 21.68
CA LEU A 295 102.61 -46.04 21.05
C LEU A 295 103.17 -46.10 19.62
N GLY A 296 103.39 -47.30 19.06
CA GLY A 296 103.67 -47.46 17.62
C GLY A 296 104.84 -46.62 17.08
N VAL A 297 105.98 -46.63 17.77
CA VAL A 297 107.23 -46.04 17.28
C VAL A 297 108.23 -47.18 17.08
N GLU A 298 108.64 -47.42 15.82
CA GLU A 298 110.05 -47.77 15.56
C GLU A 298 110.89 -46.51 15.76
#